data_AF-A0A6B2CEX0-F1
#
_entry.id   AF-A0A6B2CEX0-F1
#
_cell.length_a   1.000
_cell.length_b   1.000
_cell.length_c   1.000
_cell.angle_alpha   90.00
_cell.angle_beta   90.00
_cell.angle_gamma   90.00
#
_symmetry.space_group_name_H-M   'P 1'
#
loop_
_entity.id
_entity.type
_entity.pdbx_description
1 polymer ?
#
loop_
_entity_poly.entity_id
_entity_poly.type
_entity_poly.pdbx_seq_one_letter_code
_entity_poly.pdbx_strand_id
1 'polypeptide(L)'
;MSEQDKLVKVIIRPVHSEKALALIDKNNTLVFIVDVKASKAVIKEAVEKLFNVKVVKVNTVITPRGEKKAYVKLSSEFKASDVATQLGLL
;
A
#
# COMPACT_ATOMS: atom_id res chain seq x y z
N MET A 1 -17.63 11.54 -12.73
CA MET A 1 -16.93 10.80 -11.66
C MET A 1 -15.69 11.59 -11.33
N SER A 2 -15.55 12.07 -10.10
CA SER A 2 -14.44 12.95 -9.72
C SER A 2 -13.12 12.17 -9.69
N GLU A 3 -12.00 12.82 -9.99
CA GLU A 3 -10.65 12.21 -9.94
C GLU A 3 -10.31 11.64 -8.55
N GLN A 4 -10.89 12.21 -7.49
CA GLN A 4 -10.72 11.76 -6.11
C GLN A 4 -11.40 10.40 -5.85
N ASP A 5 -12.58 10.16 -6.45
CA ASP A 5 -13.30 8.86 -6.31
C ASP A 5 -12.51 7.69 -6.89
N LYS A 6 -11.71 7.92 -7.94
CA LYS A 6 -10.89 6.88 -8.56
C LYS A 6 -9.77 6.41 -7.64
N LEU A 7 -9.16 7.31 -6.88
CA LEU A 7 -8.02 7.00 -6.00
C LEU A 7 -8.44 6.21 -4.77
N VAL A 8 -9.61 6.53 -4.20
CA VAL A 8 -10.16 5.81 -3.03
C VAL A 8 -10.49 4.36 -3.40
N LYS A 9 -10.93 4.09 -4.64
CA LYS A 9 -11.29 2.75 -5.07
C LYS A 9 -10.09 1.82 -5.34
N VAL A 10 -8.86 2.35 -5.32
CA VAL A 10 -7.65 1.60 -5.66
C VAL A 10 -7.18 0.72 -4.50
N ILE A 11 -7.22 1.23 -3.28
CA ILE A 11 -6.78 0.50 -2.08
C ILE A 11 -8.01 -0.11 -1.41
N ILE A 12 -8.07 -1.45 -1.37
CA ILE A 12 -9.20 -2.18 -0.82
C ILE A 12 -9.01 -2.36 0.68
N ARG A 13 -7.86 -2.88 1.11
CA ARG A 13 -7.54 -3.12 2.53
C ARG A 13 -6.04 -3.34 2.76
N PRO A 14 -5.51 -3.00 3.95
CA PRO A 14 -4.17 -3.44 4.35
C PRO A 14 -4.12 -4.95 4.61
N VAL A 15 -2.92 -5.53 4.53
CA VAL A 15 -2.68 -6.95 4.84
C VAL A 15 -2.10 -7.07 6.25
N HIS A 16 -2.89 -7.63 7.16
CA HIS A 16 -2.45 -7.95 8.52
C HIS A 16 -1.94 -9.40 8.57
N SER A 17 -0.64 -9.60 8.36
CA SER A 17 0.01 -10.91 8.47
C SER A 17 1.40 -10.73 9.05
N GLU A 18 1.92 -11.73 9.77
CA GLU A 18 3.26 -11.69 10.38
C GLU A 18 4.35 -11.31 9.36
N LYS A 19 4.24 -11.85 8.14
CA LYS A 19 5.15 -11.50 7.04
C LYS A 19 5.02 -10.04 6.61
N ALA A 20 3.82 -9.48 6.62
CA ALA A 20 3.61 -8.07 6.30
C ALA A 20 4.16 -7.17 7.41
N LEU A 21 3.93 -7.51 8.68
CA LEU A 21 4.49 -6.79 9.83
C LEU A 21 6.02 -6.80 9.78
N ALA A 22 6.65 -7.95 9.51
CA ALA A 22 8.09 -8.04 9.36
C ALA A 22 8.66 -7.16 8.22
N LEU A 23 7.89 -6.94 7.14
CA LEU A 23 8.29 -6.08 6.02
C LEU A 23 8.17 -4.59 6.36
N ILE A 24 7.22 -4.23 7.22
CA ILE A 24 7.06 -2.87 7.74
C ILE A 24 8.32 -2.50 8.52
N ASP A 25 8.74 -3.35 9.46
CA ASP A 25 9.89 -3.09 10.32
C ASP A 25 11.23 -3.16 9.58
N LYS A 26 11.45 -4.21 8.76
CA LYS A 26 12.76 -4.45 8.14
C LYS A 26 12.99 -3.68 6.85
N ASN A 27 11.93 -3.45 6.08
CA ASN A 27 12.05 -2.97 4.70
C ASN A 27 11.30 -1.68 4.43
N ASN A 28 10.70 -1.07 5.46
CA ASN A 28 9.89 0.14 5.33
C ASN A 28 8.80 -0.03 4.25
N THR A 29 8.17 -1.21 4.22
CA THR A 29 7.27 -1.62 3.15
C THR A 29 5.90 -1.98 3.69
N LEU A 30 4.88 -1.27 3.21
CA LEU A 30 3.48 -1.56 3.50
C LEU A 30 2.91 -2.55 2.48
N VAL A 31 1.96 -3.38 2.91
CA VAL A 31 1.33 -4.38 2.07
C VAL A 31 -0.18 -4.14 2.02
N PHE A 32 -0.71 -4.00 0.81
CA PHE A 32 -2.12 -3.73 0.56
C PHE A 32 -2.71 -4.75 -0.41
N ILE A 33 -4.01 -5.00 -0.29
CA ILE A 33 -4.84 -5.53 -1.36
C ILE A 33 -5.43 -4.35 -2.12
N VAL A 34 -5.28 -4.39 -3.44
CA VAL A 34 -5.67 -3.32 -4.36
C VAL A 34 -6.55 -3.85 -5.47
N ASP A 35 -7.21 -2.96 -6.20
CA ASP A 35 -8.00 -3.33 -7.37
C ASP A 35 -7.11 -3.99 -8.45
N VAL A 36 -7.61 -5.07 -9.05
CA VAL A 36 -6.87 -5.86 -10.05
C VAL A 36 -6.51 -5.02 -11.28
N LYS A 37 -7.36 -4.05 -11.65
CA LYS A 37 -7.17 -3.14 -12.78
C LYS A 37 -6.22 -1.99 -12.47
N ALA A 38 -5.86 -1.76 -11.21
CA ALA A 38 -4.99 -0.65 -10.83
C ALA A 38 -3.55 -0.85 -11.35
N SER A 39 -3.01 0.18 -12.01
CA SER A 39 -1.61 0.20 -12.44
C SER A 39 -0.69 0.58 -11.27
N LYS A 40 0.61 0.28 -11.39
CA LYS A 40 1.60 0.63 -10.34
C LYS A 40 1.69 2.14 -10.09
N ALA A 41 1.53 2.96 -11.14
CA ALA A 41 1.53 4.41 -11.04
C ALA A 41 0.33 4.92 -10.23
N VAL A 42 -0.86 4.38 -10.50
CA VAL A 42 -2.09 4.73 -9.77
C VAL A 42 -2.01 4.31 -8.31
N ILE A 43 -1.49 3.11 -8.02
CA ILE A 43 -1.29 2.64 -6.63
C ILE A 43 -0.32 3.56 -5.89
N LYS A 44 0.77 3.97 -6.56
CA LYS A 44 1.74 4.91 -5.99
C LYS A 44 1.05 6.21 -5.59
N GLU A 45 0.36 6.84 -6.53
CA GLU A 45 -0.31 8.12 -6.31
C GLU A 45 -1.40 8.03 -5.23
N ALA A 46 -2.17 6.94 -5.20
CA ALA A 46 -3.18 6.72 -4.17
C ALA A 46 -2.56 6.63 -2.76
N VAL A 47 -1.47 5.87 -2.60
CA VAL A 47 -0.80 5.75 -1.30
C VAL A 47 -0.18 7.08 -0.87
N GLU A 48 0.48 7.79 -1.80
CA GLU A 48 1.10 9.08 -1.51
C GLU A 48 0.05 10.12 -1.08
N LYS A 49 -1.10 10.18 -1.75
CA LYS A 49 -2.19 11.12 -1.41
C LYS A 49 -2.94 10.76 -0.14
N LEU A 50 -3.25 9.47 0.08
CA LEU A 50 -4.06 9.04 1.22
C LEU A 50 -3.30 9.13 2.55
N PHE A 51 -2.00 8.82 2.53
CA PHE A 51 -1.18 8.78 3.75
C PHE A 51 -0.17 9.94 3.84
N ASN A 52 -0.17 10.84 2.85
CA ASN A 52 0.76 11.97 2.76
C ASN A 52 2.24 11.55 2.90
N VAL A 53 2.60 10.44 2.25
CA VAL A 53 3.96 9.87 2.27
C VAL A 53 4.58 9.90 0.88
N LYS A 54 5.89 9.70 0.79
CA LYS A 54 6.57 9.41 -0.50
C LYS A 54 6.82 7.93 -0.69
N VAL A 55 6.51 7.43 -1.88
CA VAL A 55 6.71 6.03 -2.27
C VAL A 55 7.89 5.92 -3.23
N VAL A 56 8.84 5.06 -2.89
CA VAL A 56 10.02 4.79 -3.72
C VAL A 56 9.68 3.78 -4.81
N LYS A 57 9.03 2.67 -4.42
CA LYS A 57 8.79 1.55 -5.33
C LYS A 57 7.52 0.81 -4.98
N VAL A 58 6.79 0.39 -6.02
CA VAL A 58 5.61 -0.48 -5.91
C VAL A 58 5.86 -1.78 -6.66
N ASN A 59 5.73 -2.90 -5.97
CA ASN A 59 5.69 -4.23 -6.57
C ASN A 59 4.29 -4.81 -6.40
N THR A 60 3.79 -5.52 -7.39
CA THR A 60 2.44 -6.10 -7.35
C THR A 60 2.50 -7.56 -7.73
N VAL A 61 1.67 -8.39 -7.10
CA VAL A 61 1.48 -9.80 -7.42
C VAL A 61 -0.01 -10.13 -7.41
N ILE A 62 -0.46 -10.99 -8.32
CA ILE A 62 -1.81 -11.56 -8.24
C ILE A 62 -1.72 -12.81 -7.38
N THR A 63 -2.49 -12.84 -6.30
CA THR A 63 -2.58 -13.99 -5.41
C THR A 63 -3.40 -15.12 -6.05
N PRO A 64 -3.25 -16.38 -5.61
CA PRO A 64 -4.08 -17.49 -6.11
C PRO A 64 -5.59 -17.30 -5.88
N ARG A 65 -5.99 -16.39 -4.98
CA ARG A 65 -7.38 -16.01 -4.72
C ARG A 65 -7.92 -14.96 -5.71
N GLY A 66 -7.12 -14.54 -6.70
CA GLY A 66 -7.48 -13.50 -7.67
C GLY A 66 -7.33 -12.07 -7.16
N GLU A 67 -6.92 -11.86 -5.91
CA GLU A 67 -6.67 -10.52 -5.36
C GLU A 67 -5.30 -9.99 -5.81
N LYS A 68 -5.22 -8.71 -6.19
CA LYS A 68 -3.94 -8.05 -6.44
C LYS A 68 -3.35 -7.55 -5.11
N LYS A 69 -2.19 -8.06 -4.76
CA LYS A 69 -1.41 -7.65 -3.59
C LYS A 69 -0.30 -6.70 -4.01
N ALA A 70 -0.23 -5.53 -3.39
CA ALA A 70 0.78 -4.51 -3.63
C ALA A 70 1.73 -4.40 -2.42
N TYR A 71 3.03 -4.43 -2.69
CA TYR A 71 4.10 -4.12 -1.77
C TYR A 71 4.60 -2.72 -2.09
N VAL A 72 4.45 -1.81 -1.15
CA VAL A 72 4.70 -0.39 -1.33
C VAL A 72 5.83 0.02 -0.40
N LYS A 73 7.01 0.27 -0.98
CA LYS A 73 8.18 0.71 -0.24
C LYS A 73 8.16 2.23 -0.10
N LEU A 74 8.17 2.71 1.13
CA LEU A 74 8.21 4.14 1.44
C LEU A 74 9.64 4.69 1.36
N SER A 75 9.74 6.00 1.17
CA SER A 75 11.00 6.74 1.29
C SER A 75 11.53 6.64 2.72
N SER A 76 12.84 6.66 2.90
CA SER A 76 13.48 6.64 4.24
C SER A 76 13.10 7.84 5.11
N GLU A 77 12.56 8.91 4.51
CA GLU A 77 12.00 10.08 5.19
C GLU A 77 10.73 9.73 6.01
N PHE A 78 10.01 8.66 5.64
CA PHE A 78 8.75 8.26 6.26
C PHE A 78 8.87 6.84 6.83
N LYS A 79 8.40 6.62 8.05
CA LYS A 79 8.38 5.27 8.65
C LYS A 79 7.06 4.58 8.35
N ALA A 80 7.14 3.37 7.80
CA ALA A 80 5.99 2.52 7.54
C ALA A 80 5.30 2.10 8.85
N SER A 81 6.02 2.00 9.96
CA SER A 81 5.45 1.69 11.27
C SER A 81 4.46 2.76 11.73
N ASP A 82 4.76 4.04 11.53
CA ASP A 82 3.87 5.14 11.93
C ASP A 82 2.55 5.10 11.14
N VAL A 83 2.64 4.85 9.83
CA VAL A 83 1.47 4.67 8.95
C VAL A 83 0.70 3.40 9.31
N ALA A 84 1.40 2.34 9.70
CA ALA A 84 0.79 1.08 10.11
C ALA A 84 0.01 1.23 11.43
N THR A 85 0.49 2.03 12.37
CA THR A 85 -0.23 2.38 13.60
C THR A 85 -1.49 3.19 13.29
N GLN A 86 -1.43 4.17 12.37
CA GLN A 86 -2.62 4.90 11.92
C GLN A 86 -3.66 3.99 11.25
N LEU A 87 -3.20 2.91 10.60
CA LEU A 87 -4.04 1.88 9.99
C LEU A 87 -4.54 0.82 10.98
N GLY A 88 -4.14 0.87 12.25
CA GLY A 88 -4.51 -0.12 13.27
C GLY A 88 -3.92 -1.52 13.04
N LEU A 89 -2.74 -1.60 12.41
CA LEU A 89 -2.06 -2.86 12.13
C LEU A 89 -1.06 -3.29 13.23
N LEU A 90 -0.73 -2.37 14.13
CA LEU A 90 0.22 -2.50 15.24
C LEU A 90 -0.45 -2.10 16.56
#